data_AF-A0A928VRX1-F1
#
_entry.id   AF-A0A928VRX1-F1
#
_cell.length_a   1.000
_cell.length_b   1.000
_cell.length_c   1.000
_cell.angle_alpha   90.00
_cell.angle_beta   90.00
_cell.angle_gamma   90.00
#
_symmetry.space_group_name_H-M   'P 1'
#
loop_
_entity.id
_entity.type
_entity.pdbx_description
1 polymer ?
#
loop_
_entity_poly.entity_id
_entity_poly.type
_entity_poly.pdbx_seq_one_letter_code
_entity_poly.pdbx_strand_id
1 'polypeptide(L)'
;MGFELIPVLSGFSSLLILLQPRQTKGWRLVACSILGLLAIGWGIPQLTICLTIASCIWGIFLLLPVQGFAQVERLVSQEKFQAAAKLMSVTRWLHPLDGWWDYPQLLHGLALATAGQMSAAQRIFQQYQTGKSAIERLATILLHRINGNWGDFVAWVQQQPANSPVFQDPNIQLMYIRSLGELRQANELLDALQQFQRSLQQAGNPVFLNTARMYAFAFCGQPESLAWLLQQQMQGIPEPTRQFWMATAHWRAGHKRQGKQLFQHLQQTAAPGMQSAIADRLAQPARNIQRQLTLPSQHYLVQAQTQMMQAANPKITPRPQFKQIPVTTSLILINVAISVAFFGALFLIAGGITYADQLNTRSLELISQIMTQIVTLYNLGVLYPDQVMEGEWWRLLTAAFLHAGWFHLFSNMLGLYVLGGIVEPILGRLRYTIGYFATGVGSMTLVSILANLNLIKETAVVGASGAIMGLLGMMGAIFLVRWLRHKAAIAAQRLKMVVLIVVFQTIFDVLTPNVSMAGHLSGLGLGFAIGLVLMRTITREKAIA
;
A
#
# COMPACT_ATOMS: atom_id res chain seq x y z
N MET A 1 22.82 17.12 6.77
CA MET A 1 21.38 16.88 7.00
C MET A 1 20.81 15.63 6.30
N GLY A 2 21.32 15.14 5.15
CA GLY A 2 20.73 13.96 4.49
C GLY A 2 20.99 12.59 5.15
N PHE A 3 22.05 12.44 5.95
CA PHE A 3 22.49 11.16 6.51
C PHE A 3 21.71 10.69 7.76
N GLU A 4 21.01 11.59 8.46
CA GLU A 4 20.32 11.26 9.71
C GLU A 4 18.92 10.65 9.50
N LEU A 5 18.34 10.78 8.30
CA LEU A 5 16.99 10.26 8.02
C LEU A 5 16.93 8.81 7.53
N ILE A 6 17.98 8.29 6.88
CA ILE A 6 18.03 6.87 6.46
C ILE A 6 17.91 5.95 7.69
N PRO A 7 18.59 6.23 8.82
CA PRO A 7 18.36 5.53 10.08
C PRO A 7 16.89 5.58 10.53
N VAL A 8 16.24 6.75 10.45
CA VAL A 8 14.83 6.92 10.82
C VAL A 8 13.90 6.11 9.91
N LEU A 9 14.09 6.17 8.59
CA LEU A 9 13.31 5.41 7.61
C LEU A 9 13.51 3.89 7.78
N SER A 10 14.74 3.47 8.05
CA SER A 10 15.06 2.07 8.34
C SER A 10 14.36 1.59 9.61
N GLY A 11 14.31 2.41 10.66
CA GLY A 11 13.57 2.12 11.89
C GLY A 11 12.06 2.04 11.66
N PHE A 12 11.49 3.04 10.96
CA PHE A 12 10.06 3.09 10.65
C PHE A 12 9.58 1.85 9.88
N SER A 13 10.26 1.53 8.78
CA SER A 13 9.92 0.37 7.96
C SER A 13 10.15 -0.96 8.67
N SER A 14 11.18 -1.07 9.50
CA SER A 14 11.42 -2.29 10.31
C SER A 14 10.30 -2.49 11.33
N LEU A 15 9.83 -1.43 12.00
CA LEU A 15 8.70 -1.54 12.92
C LEU A 15 7.39 -1.88 12.19
N LEU A 16 7.16 -1.31 11.00
CA LEU A 16 6.01 -1.68 10.17
C LEU A 16 5.97 -3.17 9.84
N ILE A 17 7.13 -3.79 9.57
CA ILE A 17 7.22 -5.24 9.38
C ILE A 17 6.84 -5.97 10.67
N LEU A 18 7.35 -5.57 11.83
CA LEU A 18 7.02 -6.23 13.10
C LEU A 18 5.52 -6.14 13.45
N LEU A 19 4.85 -5.07 13.04
CA LEU A 19 3.42 -4.84 13.30
C LEU A 19 2.49 -5.62 12.36
N GLN A 20 3.01 -6.29 11.33
CA GLN A 20 2.19 -7.10 10.43
C GLN A 20 1.84 -8.45 11.07
N PRO A 21 0.53 -8.80 11.18
CA PRO A 21 0.05 -9.93 11.98
C PRO A 21 0.45 -11.32 11.47
N ARG A 22 1.02 -11.44 10.27
CA ARG A 22 1.44 -12.72 9.65
C ARG A 22 2.89 -12.71 9.15
N GLN A 23 3.74 -11.83 9.67
CA GLN A 23 5.14 -11.84 9.28
C GLN A 23 5.89 -13.06 9.79
N THR A 24 6.74 -13.62 8.93
CA THR A 24 7.51 -14.81 9.20
C THR A 24 8.70 -14.50 10.11
N LYS A 25 9.31 -15.55 10.70
CA LYS A 25 10.35 -15.38 11.71
C LYS A 25 11.58 -14.66 11.16
N GLY A 26 11.92 -14.88 9.89
CA GLY A 26 13.06 -14.23 9.26
C GLY A 26 12.91 -12.72 9.11
N TRP A 27 11.78 -12.27 8.58
CA TRP A 27 11.49 -10.83 8.49
C TRP A 27 11.50 -10.14 9.85
N ARG A 28 10.99 -10.80 10.90
CA ARG A 28 11.04 -10.27 12.27
C ARG A 28 12.46 -10.19 12.80
N LEU A 29 13.29 -11.21 12.56
CA LEU A 29 14.69 -11.22 12.98
C LEU A 29 15.44 -10.04 12.36
N VAL A 30 15.36 -9.88 11.04
CA VAL A 30 16.03 -8.79 10.30
C VAL A 30 15.57 -7.42 10.82
N ALA A 31 14.25 -7.22 10.97
CA ALA A 31 13.69 -5.97 11.48
C ALA A 31 14.14 -5.66 12.92
N CYS A 32 14.15 -6.65 13.82
CA CYS A 32 14.64 -6.47 15.18
C CYS A 32 16.14 -6.16 15.22
N SER A 33 16.96 -6.80 14.38
CA SER A 33 18.39 -6.52 14.29
C SER A 33 18.67 -5.09 13.83
N ILE A 34 17.93 -4.59 12.83
CA ILE A 34 18.02 -3.20 12.38
C ILE A 34 17.64 -2.24 13.51
N LEU A 35 16.50 -2.47 14.18
CA LEU A 35 16.04 -1.64 15.29
C LEU A 35 17.02 -1.63 16.47
N GLY A 36 17.64 -2.77 16.79
CA GLY A 36 18.66 -2.87 17.83
C GLY A 36 19.90 -2.03 17.52
N LEU A 37 20.41 -2.10 16.29
CA LEU A 37 21.55 -1.29 15.86
C LEU A 37 21.24 0.21 15.84
N LEU A 38 20.02 0.60 15.44
CA LEU A 38 19.56 1.99 15.51
C LEU A 38 19.50 2.49 16.95
N ALA A 39 18.96 1.67 17.86
CA ALA A 39 18.89 2.02 19.29
C ALA A 39 20.29 2.22 19.90
N ILE A 40 21.26 1.36 19.56
CA ILE A 40 22.65 1.51 19.99
C ILE A 40 23.27 2.80 19.41
N GLY A 41 23.08 3.05 18.11
CA GLY A 41 23.66 4.20 17.44
C GLY A 41 23.09 5.55 17.90
N TRP A 42 21.82 5.60 18.33
CA TRP A 42 21.22 6.81 18.91
C TRP A 42 21.48 6.94 20.42
N GLY A 43 21.62 5.83 21.16
CA GLY A 43 21.86 5.85 22.59
C GLY A 43 23.31 6.19 22.99
N ILE A 44 24.28 5.99 22.08
CA ILE A 44 25.71 6.18 22.36
C ILE A 44 26.30 7.11 21.29
N PRO A 45 26.55 8.40 21.59
CA PRO A 45 27.02 9.39 20.60
C PRO A 45 28.31 9.02 19.86
N GLN A 46 29.16 8.18 20.46
CA GLN A 46 30.41 7.70 19.86
C GLN A 46 30.20 6.58 18.83
N LEU A 47 29.00 5.99 18.75
CA LEU A 47 28.68 4.85 17.89
C LEU A 47 27.74 5.22 16.74
N THR A 48 27.85 6.44 16.20
CA THR A 48 27.08 6.89 15.03
C THR A 48 27.29 6.01 13.79
N ILE A 49 28.41 5.28 13.70
CA ILE A 49 28.64 4.26 12.66
C ILE A 49 27.57 3.16 12.66
N CYS A 50 26.98 2.82 13.82
CA CYS A 50 25.90 1.85 13.93
C CYS A 50 24.65 2.28 13.16
N LEU A 51 24.37 3.59 13.05
CA LEU A 51 23.26 4.12 12.26
C LEU A 51 23.45 3.88 10.76
N THR A 52 24.69 4.02 10.29
CA THR A 52 25.07 3.75 8.89
C THR A 52 24.99 2.25 8.60
N ILE A 53 25.54 1.41 9.50
CA ILE A 53 25.47 -0.05 9.38
C ILE A 53 24.02 -0.53 9.37
N ALA A 54 23.18 -0.05 10.27
CA ALA A 54 21.75 -0.37 10.31
C ALA A 54 21.04 0.02 9.00
N SER A 55 21.37 1.19 8.45
CA SER A 55 20.84 1.68 7.17
C SER A 55 21.28 0.82 5.98
N CYS A 56 22.54 0.37 5.95
CA CYS A 56 23.04 -0.54 4.92
C CYS A 56 22.38 -1.92 5.02
N ILE A 57 22.26 -2.47 6.23
CA ILE A 57 21.57 -3.75 6.48
C ILE A 57 20.11 -3.64 6.03
N TRP A 58 19.44 -2.54 6.35
CA TRP A 58 18.08 -2.27 5.87
C TRP A 58 17.98 -2.25 4.34
N GLY A 59 18.89 -1.55 3.65
CA GLY A 59 18.91 -1.54 2.18
C GLY A 59 19.08 -2.94 1.58
N ILE A 60 20.04 -3.71 2.11
CA ILE A 60 20.45 -5.02 1.55
C ILE A 60 19.46 -6.13 1.91
N PHE A 61 19.00 -6.19 3.15
CA PHE A 61 18.24 -7.31 3.70
C PHE A 61 16.75 -7.02 3.91
N LEU A 62 16.30 -5.80 3.63
CA LEU A 62 14.89 -5.44 3.73
C LEU A 62 14.37 -4.81 2.44
N LEU A 63 15.01 -3.77 1.91
CA LEU A 63 14.53 -3.09 0.70
C LEU A 63 14.75 -3.89 -0.58
N LEU A 64 15.99 -4.35 -0.84
CA LEU A 64 16.31 -5.15 -2.03
C LEU A 64 15.53 -6.48 -2.12
N PRO A 65 15.39 -7.29 -1.05
CA PRO A 65 14.64 -8.54 -1.13
C PRO A 65 13.15 -8.29 -1.34
N VAL A 66 12.54 -7.25 -0.73
CA VAL A 66 11.13 -6.90 -0.99
C VAL A 66 10.91 -6.57 -2.47
N GLN A 67 11.79 -5.76 -3.07
CA GLN A 67 11.71 -5.42 -4.49
C GLN A 67 11.96 -6.63 -5.40
N GLY A 68 12.98 -7.43 -5.07
CA GLY A 68 13.32 -8.66 -5.79
C GLY A 68 12.15 -9.64 -5.80
N PHE A 69 11.53 -9.86 -4.64
CA PHE A 69 10.36 -10.73 -4.49
C PHE A 69 9.15 -10.18 -5.25
N ALA A 70 8.87 -8.87 -5.18
CA ALA A 70 7.78 -8.26 -5.95
C ALA A 70 7.95 -8.45 -7.47
N GLN A 71 9.19 -8.40 -7.97
CA GLN A 71 9.49 -8.67 -9.37
C GLN A 71 9.35 -10.16 -9.72
N VAL A 72 9.73 -11.07 -8.81
CA VAL A 72 9.45 -12.52 -8.95
C VAL A 72 7.94 -12.77 -9.03
N GLU A 73 7.13 -12.19 -8.14
CA GLU A 73 5.67 -12.31 -8.18
C GLU A 73 5.07 -11.76 -9.48
N ARG A 74 5.62 -10.66 -10.00
CA ARG A 74 5.23 -10.14 -11.32
C ARG A 74 5.52 -11.14 -12.44
N LEU A 75 6.67 -11.82 -12.42
CA LEU A 75 6.98 -12.86 -13.40
C LEU A 75 6.08 -14.10 -13.25
N VAL A 76 5.82 -14.52 -12.00
CA VAL A 76 4.90 -15.63 -11.68
C VAL A 76 3.48 -15.33 -12.17
N SER A 77 2.98 -14.11 -11.96
CA SER A 77 1.64 -13.70 -12.44
C SER A 77 1.54 -13.62 -13.96
N GLN A 78 2.66 -13.46 -14.66
CA GLN A 78 2.75 -13.57 -16.13
C GLN A 78 3.01 -15.01 -16.61
N GLU A 79 2.98 -15.99 -15.71
CA GLU A 79 3.29 -17.40 -15.99
C GLU A 79 4.71 -17.63 -16.55
N LYS A 80 5.62 -16.66 -16.36
CA LYS A 80 7.04 -16.76 -16.78
C LYS A 80 7.87 -17.46 -15.70
N PHE A 81 7.50 -18.69 -15.36
CA PHE A 81 8.04 -19.43 -14.22
C PHE A 81 9.55 -19.68 -14.31
N GLN A 82 10.09 -19.90 -15.51
CA GLN A 82 11.53 -20.13 -15.67
C GLN A 82 12.36 -18.86 -15.40
N ALA A 83 11.88 -17.69 -15.86
CA ALA A 83 12.51 -16.42 -15.55
C ALA A 83 12.39 -16.09 -14.05
N ALA A 84 11.22 -16.37 -13.46
CA ALA A 84 10.99 -16.22 -12.03
C ALA A 84 11.96 -17.10 -11.21
N ALA A 85 12.15 -18.36 -11.59
CA ALA A 85 13.08 -19.28 -10.94
C ALA A 85 14.53 -18.77 -11.01
N LYS A 86 14.98 -18.26 -12.17
CA LYS A 86 16.32 -17.67 -12.33
C LYS A 86 16.52 -16.46 -11.43
N LEU A 87 15.57 -15.51 -11.45
CA LEU A 87 15.65 -14.33 -10.58
C LEU A 87 15.67 -14.74 -9.10
N MET A 88 14.79 -15.68 -8.72
CA MET A 88 14.72 -16.16 -7.34
C MET A 88 16.00 -16.88 -6.90
N SER A 89 16.69 -17.56 -7.82
CA SER A 89 17.96 -18.24 -7.52
C SER A 89 19.09 -17.28 -7.12
N VAL A 90 18.97 -16.01 -7.53
CA VAL A 90 19.88 -14.92 -7.13
C VAL A 90 19.34 -14.23 -5.88
N THR A 91 18.07 -13.84 -5.86
CA THR A 91 17.51 -13.07 -4.73
C THR A 91 17.45 -13.86 -3.43
N ARG A 92 17.46 -15.21 -3.46
CA ARG A 92 17.52 -16.05 -2.25
C ARG A 92 18.65 -15.70 -1.28
N TRP A 93 19.78 -15.20 -1.79
CA TRP A 93 20.93 -14.81 -0.98
C TRP A 93 20.69 -13.56 -0.12
N LEU A 94 19.67 -12.77 -0.45
CA LEU A 94 19.32 -11.55 0.27
C LEU A 94 18.43 -11.82 1.49
N HIS A 95 17.93 -13.05 1.67
CA HIS A 95 17.10 -13.41 2.82
C HIS A 95 17.29 -14.90 3.18
N PRO A 96 18.05 -15.22 4.25
CA PRO A 96 18.44 -16.59 4.53
C PRO A 96 17.31 -17.46 5.13
N LEU A 97 16.18 -16.86 5.51
CA LEU A 97 15.09 -17.51 6.25
C LEU A 97 13.81 -17.62 5.39
N ASP A 98 12.82 -18.34 5.91
CA ASP A 98 11.45 -18.40 5.38
C ASP A 98 11.28 -19.10 4.02
N GLY A 99 12.14 -20.09 3.73
CA GLY A 99 12.03 -21.01 2.59
C GLY A 99 12.41 -20.41 1.24
N TRP A 100 13.08 -19.26 1.23
CA TRP A 100 13.61 -18.62 0.01
C TRP A 100 14.58 -19.53 -0.78
N TRP A 101 15.21 -20.48 -0.10
CA TRP A 101 16.13 -21.45 -0.71
C TRP A 101 15.43 -22.52 -1.55
N ASP A 102 14.20 -22.88 -1.17
CA ASP A 102 13.37 -23.88 -1.85
C ASP A 102 12.56 -23.28 -2.98
N TYR A 103 12.24 -21.99 -2.88
CA TYR A 103 11.36 -21.29 -3.83
C TYR A 103 11.82 -21.36 -5.30
N PRO A 104 13.11 -21.24 -5.65
CA PRO A 104 13.57 -21.42 -7.03
C PRO A 104 13.25 -22.80 -7.60
N GLN A 105 13.38 -23.86 -6.80
CA GLN A 105 13.09 -25.23 -7.26
C GLN A 105 11.61 -25.41 -7.53
N LEU A 106 10.74 -24.83 -6.70
CA LEU A 106 9.29 -24.85 -6.91
C LEU A 106 8.87 -24.09 -8.16
N LEU A 107 9.45 -22.91 -8.40
CA LEU A 107 9.24 -22.16 -9.64
C LEU A 107 9.76 -22.93 -10.85
N HIS A 108 10.86 -23.66 -10.71
CA HIS A 108 11.35 -24.55 -11.76
C HIS A 108 10.38 -25.71 -12.03
N GLY A 109 9.83 -26.34 -10.99
CA GLY A 109 8.78 -27.36 -11.13
C GLY A 109 7.56 -26.83 -11.88
N LEU A 110 7.15 -25.58 -11.62
CA LEU A 110 6.08 -24.91 -12.38
C LEU A 110 6.43 -24.68 -13.85
N ALA A 111 7.68 -24.31 -14.13
CA ALA A 111 8.17 -24.16 -15.50
C ALA A 111 8.14 -25.50 -16.25
N LEU A 112 8.53 -26.60 -15.60
CA LEU A 112 8.46 -27.95 -16.18
C LEU A 112 7.02 -28.38 -16.45
N ALA A 113 6.10 -28.13 -15.50
CA ALA A 113 4.69 -28.46 -15.65
C ALA A 113 4.05 -27.71 -16.84
N THR A 114 4.33 -26.42 -16.96
CA THR A 114 3.84 -25.60 -18.09
C THR A 114 4.46 -25.97 -19.43
N ALA A 115 5.67 -26.53 -19.44
CA ALA A 115 6.31 -27.12 -20.62
C ALA A 115 5.83 -28.53 -20.95
N GLY A 116 4.83 -29.07 -20.23
CA GLY A 116 4.28 -30.42 -20.45
C GLY A 116 5.10 -31.56 -19.82
N GLN A 117 6.18 -31.26 -19.10
CA GLN A 117 7.05 -32.26 -18.45
C GLN A 117 6.52 -32.67 -17.07
N MET A 118 5.32 -33.26 -17.06
CA MET A 118 4.54 -33.48 -15.85
C MET A 118 5.25 -34.34 -14.80
N SER A 119 5.85 -35.46 -15.22
CA SER A 119 6.54 -36.39 -14.31
C SER A 119 7.79 -35.78 -13.67
N ALA A 120 8.45 -34.84 -14.35
CA ALA A 120 9.60 -34.12 -13.78
C ALA A 120 9.13 -33.09 -12.75
N ALA A 121 8.06 -32.35 -13.04
CA ALA A 121 7.47 -31.40 -12.10
C ALA A 121 6.96 -32.09 -10.82
N GLN A 122 6.27 -33.23 -10.96
CA GLN A 122 5.75 -34.00 -9.83
C GLN A 122 6.86 -34.47 -8.88
N ARG A 123 8.00 -34.96 -9.41
CA ARG A 123 9.15 -35.37 -8.59
C ARG A 123 9.69 -34.23 -7.72
N ILE A 124 9.72 -33.01 -8.25
CA ILE A 124 10.14 -31.83 -7.47
C ILE A 124 9.11 -31.54 -6.37
N PHE A 125 7.83 -31.46 -6.70
CA PHE A 125 6.80 -31.11 -5.72
C PHE A 125 6.60 -32.18 -4.63
N GLN A 126 6.85 -33.45 -4.92
CA GLN A 126 6.79 -34.54 -3.94
C GLN A 126 7.78 -34.35 -2.78
N GLN A 127 8.90 -33.67 -3.00
CA GLN A 127 9.88 -33.37 -1.95
C GLN A 127 9.36 -32.36 -0.91
N TYR A 128 8.26 -31.66 -1.20
CA TYR A 128 7.75 -30.53 -0.40
C TYR A 128 6.37 -30.77 0.22
N GLN A 129 5.96 -32.03 0.42
CA GLN A 129 4.59 -32.38 0.82
C GLN A 129 4.27 -32.22 2.31
N THR A 130 5.20 -31.75 3.17
CA THR A 130 4.93 -31.70 4.63
C THR A 130 3.98 -30.58 5.04
N GLY A 131 3.78 -29.56 4.19
CA GLY A 131 2.84 -28.45 4.41
C GLY A 131 3.16 -27.54 5.61
N LYS A 132 4.30 -27.75 6.27
CA LYS A 132 4.71 -27.05 7.48
C LYS A 132 5.06 -25.60 7.18
N SER A 133 5.70 -25.34 6.04
CA SER A 133 6.02 -23.98 5.58
C SER A 133 4.97 -23.41 4.61
N ALA A 134 4.91 -22.08 4.48
CA ALA A 134 4.04 -21.42 3.50
C ALA A 134 4.35 -21.84 2.06
N ILE A 135 5.61 -22.16 1.80
CA ILE A 135 6.13 -22.52 0.50
C ILE A 135 5.78 -23.98 0.15
N GLU A 136 5.85 -24.89 1.12
CA GLU A 136 5.34 -26.26 0.96
C GLU A 136 3.83 -26.28 0.71
N ARG A 137 3.05 -25.44 1.41
CA ARG A 137 1.60 -25.33 1.16
C ARG A 137 1.29 -24.85 -0.26
N LEU A 138 2.07 -23.89 -0.76
CA LEU A 138 1.97 -23.47 -2.15
C LEU A 138 2.32 -24.61 -3.11
N ALA A 139 3.38 -25.38 -2.83
CA ALA A 139 3.75 -26.55 -3.63
C ALA A 139 2.61 -27.58 -3.69
N THR A 140 1.96 -27.88 -2.56
CA THR A 140 0.80 -28.76 -2.50
C THR A 140 -0.36 -28.26 -3.37
N ILE A 141 -0.72 -26.96 -3.25
CA ILE A 141 -1.75 -26.34 -4.10
C ILE A 141 -1.43 -26.55 -5.58
N LEU A 142 -0.20 -26.26 -5.97
CA LEU A 142 0.22 -26.30 -7.37
C LEU A 142 0.23 -27.72 -7.92
N LEU A 143 0.69 -28.70 -7.14
CA LEU A 143 0.70 -30.10 -7.51
C LEU A 143 -0.71 -30.61 -7.84
N HIS A 144 -1.68 -30.37 -6.94
CA HIS A 144 -3.06 -30.78 -7.18
C HIS A 144 -3.70 -30.04 -8.35
N ARG A 145 -3.44 -28.73 -8.48
CA ARG A 145 -3.94 -27.92 -9.59
C ARG A 145 -3.43 -28.42 -10.93
N ILE A 146 -2.15 -28.74 -11.01
CA ILE A 146 -1.49 -29.18 -12.25
C ILE A 146 -1.98 -30.57 -12.66
N ASN A 147 -2.22 -31.46 -11.70
CA ASN A 147 -2.75 -32.80 -11.98
C ASN A 147 -4.26 -32.79 -12.34
N GLY A 148 -4.97 -31.70 -12.07
CA GLY A 148 -6.44 -31.66 -12.21
C GLY A 148 -7.19 -32.47 -11.14
N ASN A 149 -6.48 -32.97 -10.12
CA ASN A 149 -7.01 -33.80 -9.06
C ASN A 149 -7.65 -32.95 -7.94
N TRP A 150 -8.68 -32.20 -8.29
CA TRP A 150 -9.39 -31.33 -7.34
C TRP A 150 -10.02 -32.11 -6.18
N GLY A 151 -10.45 -33.35 -6.42
CA GLY A 151 -11.00 -34.25 -5.39
C GLY A 151 -9.99 -34.56 -4.29
N ASP A 152 -8.77 -34.96 -4.67
CA ASP A 152 -7.69 -35.26 -3.73
C ASP A 152 -7.33 -34.03 -2.89
N PHE A 153 -7.33 -32.84 -3.50
CA PHE A 153 -7.06 -31.59 -2.77
C PHE A 153 -8.14 -31.31 -1.72
N VAL A 154 -9.42 -31.47 -2.08
CA VAL A 154 -10.55 -31.29 -1.15
C VAL A 154 -10.43 -32.27 0.01
N ALA A 155 -10.17 -33.55 -0.27
CA ALA A 155 -9.98 -34.57 0.76
C ALA A 155 -8.79 -34.24 1.68
N TRP A 156 -7.66 -33.81 1.11
CA TRP A 156 -6.48 -33.42 1.88
C TRP A 156 -6.75 -32.24 2.81
N VAL A 157 -7.48 -31.20 2.36
CA VAL A 157 -7.85 -30.05 3.21
C VAL A 157 -8.81 -30.48 4.33
N GLN A 158 -9.78 -31.34 4.03
CA GLN A 158 -10.76 -31.83 5.02
C GLN A 158 -10.13 -32.68 6.13
N GLN A 159 -9.00 -33.34 5.85
CA GLN A 159 -8.23 -34.09 6.85
C GLN A 159 -7.40 -33.20 7.78
N GLN A 160 -7.25 -31.91 7.48
CA GLN A 160 -6.47 -30.99 8.33
C GLN A 160 -7.29 -30.55 9.55
N PRO A 161 -6.69 -30.49 10.75
CA PRO A 161 -7.35 -29.91 11.91
C PRO A 161 -7.76 -28.44 11.65
N ALA A 162 -8.93 -28.03 12.13
CA ALA A 162 -9.45 -26.66 11.92
C ALA A 162 -8.51 -25.55 12.47
N ASN A 163 -7.72 -25.88 13.50
CA ASN A 163 -6.75 -24.96 14.11
C ASN A 163 -5.35 -25.05 13.48
N SER A 164 -5.16 -25.92 12.47
CA SER A 164 -3.86 -26.09 11.83
C SER A 164 -3.45 -24.85 11.02
N PRO A 165 -2.14 -24.55 10.92
CA PRO A 165 -1.64 -23.48 10.05
C PRO A 165 -2.05 -23.66 8.58
N VAL A 166 -2.28 -24.91 8.14
CA VAL A 166 -2.72 -25.23 6.78
C VAL A 166 -4.16 -24.75 6.55
N PHE A 167 -5.08 -25.11 7.46
CA PHE A 167 -6.49 -24.74 7.34
C PHE A 167 -6.73 -23.22 7.51
N GLN A 168 -5.86 -22.56 8.27
CA GLN A 168 -5.91 -21.11 8.49
C GLN A 168 -5.25 -20.28 7.36
N ASP A 169 -4.58 -20.93 6.40
CA ASP A 169 -3.93 -20.23 5.29
C ASP A 169 -4.97 -19.74 4.25
N PRO A 170 -5.07 -18.43 3.97
CA PRO A 170 -6.01 -17.89 3.00
C PRO A 170 -5.86 -18.46 1.59
N ASN A 171 -4.65 -18.83 1.17
CA ASN A 171 -4.41 -19.39 -0.15
C ASN A 171 -5.00 -20.80 -0.26
N ILE A 172 -4.88 -21.59 0.80
CA ILE A 172 -5.49 -22.92 0.89
C ILE A 172 -7.01 -22.79 0.89
N GLN A 173 -7.56 -21.88 1.70
CA GLN A 173 -9.00 -21.59 1.73
C GLN A 173 -9.54 -21.18 0.35
N LEU A 174 -8.83 -20.29 -0.36
CA LEU A 174 -9.20 -19.90 -1.72
C LEU A 174 -9.19 -21.06 -2.71
N MET A 175 -8.14 -21.86 -2.68
CA MET A 175 -8.01 -23.00 -3.59
C MET A 175 -9.01 -24.09 -3.25
N TYR A 176 -9.38 -24.25 -1.98
CA TYR A 176 -10.43 -25.18 -1.56
C TYR A 176 -11.78 -24.77 -2.13
N ILE A 177 -12.17 -23.50 -1.97
CA ILE A 177 -13.39 -22.93 -2.57
C ILE A 177 -13.39 -23.12 -4.10
N ARG A 178 -12.26 -22.84 -4.76
CA ARG A 178 -12.13 -23.07 -6.20
C ARG A 178 -12.33 -24.55 -6.57
N SER A 179 -11.69 -25.45 -5.83
CA SER A 179 -11.71 -26.89 -6.10
C SER A 179 -13.13 -27.47 -6.02
N LEU A 180 -13.92 -27.06 -5.01
CA LEU A 180 -15.34 -27.42 -4.91
C LEU A 180 -16.12 -26.97 -6.17
N GLY A 181 -15.82 -25.77 -6.68
CA GLY A 181 -16.39 -25.27 -7.92
C GLY A 181 -16.02 -26.08 -9.16
N GLU A 182 -14.75 -26.49 -9.28
CA GLU A 182 -14.28 -27.36 -10.39
C GLU A 182 -14.92 -28.76 -10.31
N LEU A 183 -15.15 -29.28 -9.10
CA LEU A 183 -15.93 -30.50 -8.82
C LEU A 183 -17.45 -30.30 -8.97
N ARG A 184 -17.86 -29.07 -9.34
CA ARG A 184 -19.23 -28.61 -9.60
C ARG A 184 -20.14 -28.57 -8.35
N GLN A 185 -19.58 -28.78 -7.15
CA GLN A 185 -20.19 -28.78 -5.82
C GLN A 185 -20.50 -27.35 -5.34
N ALA A 186 -21.55 -26.75 -5.91
CA ALA A 186 -21.85 -25.33 -5.72
C ALA A 186 -22.37 -24.98 -4.32
N ASN A 187 -23.09 -25.89 -3.64
CA ASN A 187 -23.59 -25.64 -2.28
C ASN A 187 -22.44 -25.64 -1.28
N GLU A 188 -21.58 -26.66 -1.36
CA GLU A 188 -20.39 -26.82 -0.52
C GLU A 188 -19.41 -25.66 -0.73
N LEU A 189 -19.29 -25.17 -1.97
CA LEU A 189 -18.51 -23.96 -2.27
C LEU A 189 -19.02 -22.75 -1.47
N LEU A 190 -20.34 -22.55 -1.45
CA LEU A 190 -20.96 -21.41 -0.77
C LEU A 190 -20.85 -21.54 0.75
N ASP A 191 -21.02 -22.75 1.29
CA ASP A 191 -20.81 -23.05 2.71
C ASP A 191 -19.35 -22.78 3.12
N ALA A 192 -18.38 -23.21 2.30
CA ALA A 192 -16.96 -22.94 2.53
C ALA A 192 -16.65 -21.43 2.46
N LEU A 193 -17.25 -20.69 1.52
CA LEU A 193 -17.11 -19.24 1.45
C LEU A 193 -17.68 -18.56 2.69
N GLN A 194 -18.84 -19.01 3.19
CA GLN A 194 -19.45 -18.50 4.42
C GLN A 194 -18.56 -18.76 5.63
N GLN A 195 -18.03 -19.98 5.76
CA GLN A 195 -17.11 -20.37 6.83
C GLN A 195 -15.83 -19.51 6.82
N PHE A 196 -15.23 -19.33 5.64
CA PHE A 196 -13.95 -18.61 5.49
C PHE A 196 -14.10 -17.10 5.31
N GLN A 197 -15.32 -16.54 5.27
CA GLN A 197 -15.51 -15.12 4.98
C GLN A 197 -14.73 -14.21 5.95
N ARG A 198 -14.83 -14.46 7.26
CA ARG A 198 -14.11 -13.67 8.29
C ARG A 198 -12.60 -13.85 8.17
N SER A 199 -12.18 -15.11 8.08
CA SER A 199 -10.97 -15.61 7.39
C SER A 199 -10.29 -14.62 6.45
N LEU A 200 -10.85 -14.64 5.25
CA LEU A 200 -10.36 -13.96 4.06
C LEU A 200 -10.45 -12.45 4.20
N GLN A 201 -11.43 -11.93 4.94
CA GLN A 201 -11.56 -10.49 5.21
C GLN A 201 -10.45 -9.98 6.15
N GLN A 202 -10.07 -10.75 7.16
CA GLN A 202 -9.05 -10.38 8.14
C GLN A 202 -7.62 -10.57 7.64
N ALA A 203 -7.43 -11.29 6.52
CA ALA A 203 -6.11 -11.49 5.90
C ALA A 203 -5.40 -10.20 5.44
N GLY A 204 -6.02 -9.03 5.61
CA GLY A 204 -5.41 -7.71 5.39
C GLY A 204 -5.38 -7.25 3.93
N ASN A 205 -5.79 -8.11 3.00
CA ASN A 205 -5.86 -7.81 1.58
C ASN A 205 -7.27 -8.14 1.03
N PRO A 206 -8.03 -7.14 0.51
CA PRO A 206 -9.37 -7.37 -0.03
C PRO A 206 -9.39 -8.35 -1.23
N VAL A 207 -8.24 -8.58 -1.87
CA VAL A 207 -8.09 -9.54 -2.98
C VAL A 207 -8.53 -10.95 -2.58
N PHE A 208 -8.29 -11.40 -1.35
CA PHE A 208 -8.69 -12.75 -0.93
C PHE A 208 -10.20 -12.93 -0.99
N LEU A 209 -10.96 -12.12 -0.23
CA LEU A 209 -12.42 -12.24 -0.23
C LEU A 209 -13.03 -11.98 -1.62
N ASN A 210 -12.48 -11.02 -2.38
CA ASN A 210 -12.97 -10.73 -3.72
C ASN A 210 -12.69 -11.89 -4.70
N THR A 211 -11.54 -12.55 -4.60
CA THR A 211 -11.23 -13.74 -5.42
C THR A 211 -12.15 -14.90 -5.08
N ALA A 212 -12.46 -15.10 -3.79
CA ALA A 212 -13.40 -16.13 -3.36
C ALA A 212 -14.83 -15.86 -3.89
N ARG A 213 -15.28 -14.60 -3.83
CA ARG A 213 -16.56 -14.15 -4.44
C ARG A 213 -16.56 -14.31 -5.95
N MET A 214 -15.44 -14.01 -6.62
CA MET A 214 -15.29 -14.23 -8.07
C MET A 214 -15.53 -15.70 -8.42
N TYR A 215 -14.94 -16.64 -7.67
CA TYR A 215 -15.22 -18.08 -7.85
C TYR A 215 -16.68 -18.42 -7.61
N ALA A 216 -17.26 -17.97 -6.49
CA ALA A 216 -18.67 -18.22 -6.18
C ALA A 216 -19.61 -17.71 -7.28
N PHE A 217 -19.45 -16.46 -7.72
CA PHE A 217 -20.28 -15.89 -8.78
C PHE A 217 -20.07 -16.58 -10.13
N ALA A 218 -18.85 -16.99 -10.45
CA ALA A 218 -18.59 -17.74 -11.68
C ALA A 218 -19.23 -19.13 -11.64
N PHE A 219 -19.01 -19.92 -10.59
CA PHE A 219 -19.49 -21.31 -10.53
C PHE A 219 -20.99 -21.42 -10.27
N CYS A 220 -21.60 -20.42 -9.61
CA CYS A 220 -23.04 -20.35 -9.35
C CYS A 220 -23.83 -19.62 -10.46
N GLY A 221 -23.17 -19.21 -11.55
CA GLY A 221 -23.85 -18.61 -12.70
C GLY A 221 -24.42 -17.21 -12.43
N GLN A 222 -23.60 -16.30 -11.91
CA GLN A 222 -23.96 -14.91 -11.61
C GLN A 222 -23.14 -13.92 -12.47
N PRO A 223 -23.34 -13.88 -13.80
CA PRO A 223 -22.50 -13.10 -14.71
C PRO A 223 -22.55 -11.59 -14.44
N GLU A 224 -23.70 -11.03 -14.06
CA GLU A 224 -23.84 -9.60 -13.77
C GLU A 224 -23.09 -9.19 -12.50
N SER A 225 -23.24 -9.98 -11.42
CA SER A 225 -22.50 -9.76 -10.17
C SER A 225 -21.00 -9.90 -10.37
N LEU A 226 -20.58 -10.89 -11.18
CA LEU A 226 -19.18 -11.10 -11.54
C LEU A 226 -18.63 -9.93 -12.37
N ALA A 227 -19.35 -9.48 -13.41
CA ALA A 227 -18.95 -8.36 -14.25
C ALA A 227 -18.74 -7.10 -13.41
N TRP A 228 -19.68 -6.81 -12.51
CA TRP A 228 -19.57 -5.71 -11.58
C TRP A 228 -18.34 -5.89 -10.66
N LEU A 229 -18.12 -7.07 -10.07
CA LEU A 229 -16.98 -7.31 -9.18
C LEU A 229 -15.65 -7.06 -9.90
N LEU A 230 -15.51 -7.60 -11.12
CA LEU A 230 -14.32 -7.45 -11.93
C LEU A 230 -14.06 -5.97 -12.28
N GLN A 231 -15.11 -5.23 -12.67
CA GLN A 231 -15.00 -3.84 -13.09
C GLN A 231 -14.78 -2.88 -11.91
N GLN A 232 -15.50 -3.07 -10.80
CA GLN A 232 -15.54 -2.11 -9.69
C GLN A 232 -14.54 -2.44 -8.57
N GLN A 233 -14.01 -3.68 -8.47
CA GLN A 233 -13.11 -4.10 -7.37
C GLN A 233 -11.89 -4.96 -7.78
N MET A 234 -11.79 -5.44 -9.03
CA MET A 234 -10.68 -6.31 -9.47
C MET A 234 -10.07 -5.90 -10.83
N GLN A 235 -9.89 -4.59 -11.06
CA GLN A 235 -9.41 -4.03 -12.32
C GLN A 235 -8.02 -4.53 -12.76
N GLY A 236 -7.18 -4.92 -11.80
CA GLY A 236 -5.82 -5.44 -12.06
C GLY A 236 -5.78 -6.87 -12.60
N ILE A 237 -6.90 -7.59 -12.71
CA ILE A 237 -6.93 -8.93 -13.30
C ILE A 237 -6.70 -8.83 -14.81
N PRO A 238 -5.76 -9.62 -15.38
CA PRO A 238 -5.54 -9.69 -16.83
C PRO A 238 -6.81 -10.05 -17.61
N GLU A 239 -7.02 -9.43 -18.77
CA GLU A 239 -8.24 -9.64 -19.57
C GLU A 239 -8.53 -11.11 -19.91
N PRO A 240 -7.55 -11.98 -20.28
CA PRO A 240 -7.83 -13.39 -20.53
C PRO A 240 -8.45 -14.09 -19.30
N THR A 241 -7.98 -13.76 -18.10
CA THR A 241 -8.53 -14.29 -16.84
C THR A 241 -9.92 -13.74 -16.56
N ARG A 242 -10.17 -12.45 -16.84
CA ARG A 242 -11.52 -11.85 -16.70
C ARG A 242 -12.52 -12.55 -17.61
N GLN A 243 -12.17 -12.74 -18.88
CA GLN A 243 -13.00 -13.42 -19.86
C GLN A 243 -13.24 -14.88 -19.50
N PHE A 244 -12.23 -15.60 -18.98
CA PHE A 244 -12.37 -16.99 -18.59
C PHE A 244 -13.43 -17.19 -17.50
N TRP A 245 -13.39 -16.35 -16.46
CA TRP A 245 -14.38 -16.42 -15.38
C TRP A 245 -15.75 -15.94 -15.83
N MET A 246 -15.83 -14.90 -16.67
CA MET A 246 -17.08 -14.46 -17.29
C MET A 246 -17.72 -15.56 -18.15
N ALA A 247 -16.92 -16.25 -18.97
CA ALA A 247 -17.37 -17.36 -19.79
C ALA A 247 -17.93 -18.49 -18.91
N THR A 248 -17.24 -18.82 -17.81
CA THR A 248 -17.71 -19.79 -16.82
C THR A 248 -19.04 -19.38 -16.20
N ALA A 249 -19.20 -18.10 -15.80
CA ALA A 249 -20.45 -17.59 -15.24
C ALA A 249 -21.62 -17.68 -16.23
N HIS A 250 -21.41 -17.26 -17.48
CA HIS A 250 -22.43 -17.38 -18.53
C HIS A 250 -22.79 -18.83 -18.80
N TRP A 251 -21.81 -19.74 -18.83
CA TRP A 251 -22.05 -21.16 -19.03
C TRP A 251 -22.91 -21.77 -17.92
N ARG A 252 -22.62 -21.42 -16.65
CA ARG A 252 -23.34 -21.88 -15.45
C ARG A 252 -24.66 -21.13 -15.19
N ALA A 253 -24.91 -20.04 -15.91
CA ALA A 253 -26.22 -19.38 -15.99
C ALA A 253 -27.12 -19.99 -17.09
N GLY A 254 -26.58 -20.88 -17.93
CA GLY A 254 -27.29 -21.42 -19.10
C GLY A 254 -27.23 -20.51 -20.34
N HIS A 255 -26.47 -19.42 -20.32
CA HIS A 255 -26.29 -18.49 -21.44
C HIS A 255 -25.30 -19.05 -22.48
N LYS A 256 -25.67 -20.17 -23.12
CA LYS A 256 -24.80 -20.98 -23.98
C LYS A 256 -24.06 -20.17 -25.05
N ARG A 257 -24.76 -19.26 -25.74
CA ARG A 257 -24.18 -18.44 -26.84
C ARG A 257 -23.06 -17.53 -26.33
N GLN A 258 -23.32 -16.76 -25.27
CA GLN A 258 -22.36 -15.82 -24.67
C GLN A 258 -21.14 -16.57 -24.11
N GLY A 259 -21.37 -17.64 -23.34
CA GLY A 259 -20.28 -18.44 -22.77
C GLY A 259 -19.41 -19.10 -23.84
N LYS A 260 -20.02 -19.66 -24.90
CA LYS A 260 -19.27 -20.29 -26.00
C LYS A 260 -18.40 -19.28 -26.75
N GLN A 261 -18.93 -18.10 -27.06
CA GLN A 261 -18.18 -17.05 -27.77
C GLN A 261 -16.93 -16.63 -26.98
N LEU A 262 -17.06 -16.41 -25.67
CA LEU A 262 -15.92 -16.06 -24.82
C LEU A 262 -14.89 -17.20 -24.73
N PHE A 263 -15.33 -18.45 -24.57
CA PHE A 263 -14.41 -19.60 -24.56
C PHE A 263 -13.67 -19.80 -25.89
N GLN A 264 -14.34 -19.61 -27.03
CA GLN A 264 -13.73 -19.72 -28.35
C GLN A 264 -12.70 -18.62 -28.60
N HIS A 265 -12.97 -17.40 -28.16
CA HIS A 265 -12.00 -16.31 -28.25
C HIS A 265 -10.74 -16.62 -27.44
N LEU A 266 -10.89 -17.18 -26.24
CA LEU A 266 -9.77 -17.55 -25.39
C LEU A 266 -8.95 -18.73 -25.90
N GLN A 267 -9.54 -19.68 -26.63
CA GLN A 267 -8.82 -20.88 -27.10
C GLN A 267 -7.53 -20.54 -27.88
N GLN A 268 -7.51 -19.42 -28.59
CA GLN A 268 -6.38 -18.99 -29.42
C GLN A 268 -5.24 -18.33 -28.63
N THR A 269 -5.54 -17.75 -27.46
CA THR A 269 -4.61 -16.90 -26.70
C THR A 269 -4.35 -17.38 -25.28
N ALA A 270 -5.12 -18.35 -24.79
CA ALA A 270 -5.05 -18.86 -23.42
C ALA A 270 -3.86 -19.79 -23.22
N ALA A 271 -3.28 -19.76 -22.01
CA ALA A 271 -2.25 -20.69 -21.61
C ALA A 271 -2.76 -22.16 -21.58
N PRO A 272 -1.88 -23.17 -21.72
CA PRO A 272 -2.28 -24.59 -21.81
C PRO A 272 -3.20 -25.06 -20.68
N GLY A 273 -2.92 -24.66 -19.44
CA GLY A 273 -3.76 -25.02 -18.28
C GLY A 273 -5.17 -24.43 -18.36
N MET A 274 -5.32 -23.22 -18.92
CA MET A 274 -6.63 -22.61 -19.15
C MET A 274 -7.34 -23.29 -20.32
N GLN A 275 -6.64 -23.66 -21.40
CA GLN A 275 -7.21 -24.40 -22.53
C GLN A 275 -7.81 -25.74 -22.08
N SER A 276 -7.11 -26.51 -21.22
CA SER A 276 -7.65 -27.75 -20.63
C SER A 276 -8.94 -27.49 -19.85
N ALA A 277 -8.93 -26.47 -18.98
CA ALA A 277 -10.12 -26.11 -18.19
C ALA A 277 -11.30 -25.63 -19.06
N ILE A 278 -11.04 -25.01 -20.21
CA ILE A 278 -12.06 -24.62 -21.19
C ILE A 278 -12.65 -25.88 -21.85
N ALA A 279 -11.82 -26.82 -22.27
CA ALA A 279 -12.26 -28.08 -22.88
C ALA A 279 -13.19 -28.86 -21.93
N ASP A 280 -12.81 -29.00 -20.65
CA ASP A 280 -13.61 -29.68 -19.63
C ASP A 280 -15.00 -29.03 -19.44
N ARG A 281 -15.07 -27.70 -19.51
CA ARG A 281 -16.32 -26.95 -19.37
C ARG A 281 -17.21 -27.10 -20.60
N LEU A 282 -16.62 -27.07 -21.81
CA LEU A 282 -17.34 -27.26 -23.07
C LEU A 282 -17.86 -28.70 -23.24
N ALA A 283 -17.23 -29.68 -22.59
CA ALA A 283 -17.72 -31.05 -22.52
C ALA A 283 -18.99 -31.18 -21.63
N GLN A 284 -19.21 -30.25 -20.68
CA GLN A 284 -20.46 -30.17 -19.92
C GLN A 284 -21.55 -29.38 -20.68
N PRO A 285 -22.83 -29.78 -20.61
CA PRO A 285 -23.92 -28.93 -21.09
C PRO A 285 -24.02 -27.63 -20.25
N ALA A 286 -24.22 -26.50 -20.93
CA ALA A 286 -24.59 -25.25 -20.27
C ALA A 286 -25.93 -25.42 -19.55
N ARG A 287 -25.97 -25.15 -18.25
CA ARG A 287 -27.16 -25.31 -17.38
C ARG A 287 -27.23 -24.15 -16.41
N ASN A 288 -28.45 -23.72 -16.08
CA ASN A 288 -28.67 -22.75 -15.02
C ASN A 288 -28.60 -23.45 -13.65
N ILE A 289 -27.50 -23.25 -12.94
CA ILE A 289 -27.22 -23.91 -11.65
C ILE A 289 -27.98 -23.30 -10.49
N GLN A 290 -28.49 -22.07 -10.61
CA GLN A 290 -29.18 -21.42 -9.50
C GLN A 290 -30.40 -22.21 -9.02
N ARG A 291 -31.07 -22.92 -9.95
CA ARG A 291 -32.21 -23.81 -9.62
C ARG A 291 -31.83 -25.07 -8.83
N GLN A 292 -30.54 -25.40 -8.79
CA GLN A 292 -30.00 -26.57 -8.09
C GLN A 292 -29.37 -26.19 -6.73
N LEU A 293 -29.30 -24.89 -6.42
CA LEU A 293 -28.81 -24.43 -5.12
C LEU A 293 -29.87 -24.67 -4.05
N THR A 294 -29.43 -25.08 -2.86
CA THR A 294 -30.29 -25.17 -1.68
C THR A 294 -30.74 -23.78 -1.23
N LEU A 295 -31.85 -23.69 -0.48
CA LEU A 295 -32.34 -22.41 0.04
C LEU A 295 -31.29 -21.64 0.87
N PRO A 296 -30.52 -22.27 1.79
CA PRO A 296 -29.44 -21.59 2.51
C PRO A 296 -28.38 -21.00 1.58
N SER A 297 -27.95 -21.78 0.58
CA SER A 297 -26.97 -21.35 -0.42
C SER A 297 -27.48 -20.18 -1.26
N GLN A 298 -28.75 -20.20 -1.69
CA GLN A 298 -29.36 -19.08 -2.41
C GLN A 298 -29.38 -17.80 -1.56
N HIS A 299 -29.79 -17.91 -0.29
CA HIS A 299 -29.82 -16.78 0.64
C HIS A 299 -28.42 -16.20 0.86
N TYR A 300 -27.41 -17.06 1.07
CA TYR A 300 -26.03 -16.62 1.24
C TYR A 300 -25.47 -15.96 -0.02
N LEU A 301 -25.78 -16.48 -1.21
CA LEU A 301 -25.36 -15.88 -2.48
C LEU A 301 -25.89 -14.45 -2.65
N VAL A 302 -27.18 -14.23 -2.35
CA VAL A 302 -27.82 -12.89 -2.36
C VAL A 302 -27.23 -11.98 -1.29
N GLN A 303 -26.93 -12.51 -0.10
CA GLN A 303 -26.26 -11.77 0.96
C GLN A 303 -24.86 -11.31 0.52
N ALA A 304 -24.09 -12.19 -0.12
CA ALA A 304 -22.75 -11.88 -0.62
C ALA A 304 -22.79 -10.79 -1.70
N GLN A 305 -23.78 -10.82 -2.61
CA GLN A 305 -24.01 -9.77 -3.60
C GLN A 305 -24.33 -8.42 -2.95
N THR A 306 -25.26 -8.41 -1.99
CA THR A 306 -25.68 -7.20 -1.28
C THR A 306 -24.52 -6.58 -0.50
N GLN A 307 -23.76 -7.40 0.25
CA GLN A 307 -22.57 -6.94 0.98
C GLN A 307 -21.50 -6.38 0.04
N MET A 308 -21.30 -7.02 -1.11
CA MET A 308 -20.38 -6.53 -2.13
C MET A 308 -20.81 -5.15 -2.65
N MET A 309 -22.08 -4.99 -3.05
CA MET A 309 -22.61 -3.73 -3.57
C MET A 309 -22.55 -2.60 -2.53
N GLN A 310 -22.88 -2.89 -1.27
CA GLN A 310 -22.75 -1.94 -0.16
C GLN A 310 -21.29 -1.51 0.07
N ALA A 311 -20.34 -2.43 -0.05
CA ALA A 311 -18.92 -2.14 0.14
C ALA A 311 -18.31 -1.26 -0.97
N ALA A 312 -18.87 -1.27 -2.20
CA ALA A 312 -18.38 -0.41 -3.28
C ALA A 312 -19.25 0.82 -3.56
N ASN A 313 -20.17 1.18 -2.66
CA ASN A 313 -20.89 2.44 -2.76
C ASN A 313 -19.85 3.58 -2.93
N PRO A 314 -19.78 4.25 -4.10
CA PRO A 314 -18.68 5.16 -4.46
C PRO A 314 -18.58 6.36 -3.52
N LYS A 315 -19.64 6.64 -2.76
CA LYS A 315 -19.68 7.64 -1.70
C LYS A 315 -18.86 7.26 -0.45
N ILE A 316 -18.33 6.02 -0.36
CA ILE A 316 -17.63 5.45 0.81
C ILE A 316 -16.17 5.07 0.49
N THR A 317 -15.85 4.72 -0.76
CA THR A 317 -14.47 4.41 -1.22
C THR A 317 -14.15 5.21 -2.48
N PRO A 318 -13.44 6.34 -2.38
CA PRO A 318 -13.12 7.14 -3.56
C PRO A 318 -12.13 6.39 -4.44
N ARG A 319 -12.38 6.47 -5.74
CA ARG A 319 -11.51 5.90 -6.77
C ARG A 319 -10.54 7.00 -7.22
N PRO A 320 -9.24 6.71 -7.37
CA PRO A 320 -8.34 7.65 -8.00
C PRO A 320 -8.68 7.74 -9.50
N GLN A 321 -9.44 8.75 -9.91
CA GLN A 321 -9.61 9.09 -11.33
C GLN A 321 -8.40 9.93 -11.77
N PHE A 322 -7.42 9.29 -12.40
CA PHE A 322 -6.18 9.90 -12.89
C PHE A 322 -6.35 10.82 -14.12
N LYS A 323 -7.54 11.39 -14.38
CA LYS A 323 -7.82 12.16 -15.61
C LYS A 323 -7.75 13.69 -15.49
N GLN A 324 -7.37 14.23 -14.35
CA GLN A 324 -7.15 15.66 -14.16
C GLN A 324 -5.90 15.86 -13.31
N ILE A 325 -5.03 16.83 -13.64
CA ILE A 325 -3.83 17.17 -12.85
C ILE A 325 -4.30 17.49 -11.41
N PRO A 326 -3.99 16.65 -10.40
CA PRO A 326 -4.46 16.84 -9.03
C PRO A 326 -3.89 18.14 -8.44
N VAL A 327 -4.63 18.77 -7.53
CA VAL A 327 -4.15 19.93 -6.75
C VAL A 327 -2.84 19.58 -6.04
N THR A 328 -2.73 18.35 -5.52
CA THR A 328 -1.50 17.79 -4.97
C THR A 328 -0.30 17.96 -5.92
N THR A 329 -0.47 17.61 -7.20
CA THR A 329 0.59 17.72 -8.20
C THR A 329 0.93 19.17 -8.48
N SER A 330 -0.06 20.06 -8.60
CA SER A 330 0.19 21.49 -8.78
C SER A 330 0.98 22.08 -7.61
N LEU A 331 0.63 21.75 -6.37
CA LEU A 331 1.36 22.20 -5.18
C LEU A 331 2.79 21.67 -5.18
N ILE A 332 3.02 20.41 -5.57
CA ILE A 332 4.37 19.86 -5.68
C ILE A 332 5.19 20.66 -6.70
N LEU A 333 4.64 20.89 -7.90
CA LEU A 333 5.32 21.63 -8.97
C LEU A 333 5.66 23.06 -8.54
N ILE A 334 4.73 23.75 -7.85
CA ILE A 334 4.94 25.11 -7.34
C ILE A 334 6.09 25.14 -6.32
N ASN A 335 6.08 24.23 -5.35
CA ASN A 335 7.13 24.15 -4.33
C ASN A 335 8.50 23.83 -4.94
N VAL A 336 8.56 22.91 -5.92
CA VAL A 336 9.79 22.61 -6.65
C VAL A 336 10.27 23.80 -7.45
N ALA A 337 9.38 24.49 -8.18
CA ALA A 337 9.74 25.66 -8.97
C ALA A 337 10.28 26.81 -8.10
N ILE A 338 9.60 27.12 -6.99
CA ILE A 338 10.05 28.14 -6.02
C ILE A 338 11.41 27.77 -5.44
N SER A 339 11.61 26.49 -5.08
CA SER A 339 12.89 26.04 -4.51
C SER A 339 14.02 26.07 -5.53
N VAL A 340 13.78 25.68 -6.78
CA VAL A 340 14.77 25.78 -7.87
C VAL A 340 15.16 27.23 -8.12
N ALA A 341 14.18 28.14 -8.18
CA ALA A 341 14.44 29.57 -8.34
C ALA A 341 15.25 30.12 -7.15
N PHE A 342 14.88 29.76 -5.92
CA PHE A 342 15.58 30.17 -4.70
C PHE A 342 17.04 29.66 -4.66
N PHE A 343 17.26 28.36 -4.80
CA PHE A 343 18.61 27.80 -4.77
C PHE A 343 19.44 28.25 -5.97
N GLY A 344 18.82 28.47 -7.14
CA GLY A 344 19.46 29.05 -8.31
C GLY A 344 19.93 30.50 -8.06
N ALA A 345 19.07 31.35 -7.51
CA ALA A 345 19.43 32.71 -7.13
C ALA A 345 20.55 32.73 -6.08
N LEU A 346 20.45 31.88 -5.05
CA LEU A 346 21.49 31.73 -4.03
C LEU A 346 22.83 31.29 -4.65
N PHE A 347 22.81 30.34 -5.59
CA PHE A 347 24.02 29.90 -6.31
C PHE A 347 24.64 31.01 -7.14
N LEU A 348 23.83 31.82 -7.83
CA LEU A 348 24.33 32.97 -8.62
C LEU A 348 24.92 34.05 -7.73
N ILE A 349 24.27 34.39 -6.61
CA ILE A 349 24.78 35.39 -5.67
C ILE A 349 26.05 34.89 -4.99
N ALA A 350 26.05 33.64 -4.50
CA ALA A 350 27.23 33.02 -3.91
C ALA A 350 28.40 32.93 -4.90
N GLY A 351 28.14 32.54 -6.16
CA GLY A 351 29.14 32.51 -7.22
C GLY A 351 29.70 33.88 -7.58
N GLY A 352 28.86 34.92 -7.57
CA GLY A 352 29.29 36.32 -7.75
C GLY A 352 30.14 36.83 -6.58
N ILE A 353 29.80 36.42 -5.35
CA ILE A 353 30.59 36.72 -4.14
C ILE A 353 31.93 35.99 -4.17
N THR A 354 31.97 34.69 -4.48
CA THR A 354 33.23 33.92 -4.59
C THR A 354 34.14 34.47 -5.69
N TYR A 355 33.57 34.99 -6.78
CA TYR A 355 34.33 35.69 -7.82
C TYR A 355 34.92 37.03 -7.32
N ALA A 356 34.20 37.75 -6.46
CA ALA A 356 34.69 38.97 -5.81
C ALA A 356 35.70 38.69 -4.67
N ASP A 357 35.58 37.54 -4.00
CA ASP A 357 36.38 37.14 -2.82
C ASP A 357 37.68 36.39 -3.20
N GLN A 358 37.95 36.15 -4.49
CA GLN A 358 39.29 35.72 -4.98
C GLN A 358 40.43 36.70 -4.63
N LEU A 359 40.13 37.81 -3.95
CA LEU A 359 41.08 38.75 -3.38
C LEU A 359 41.47 38.46 -1.91
N ASN A 360 40.76 37.61 -1.14
CA ASN A 360 41.21 37.27 0.23
C ASN A 360 40.67 35.94 0.86
N THR A 361 41.22 35.62 2.03
CA THR A 361 40.89 34.55 3.00
C THR A 361 39.48 33.90 2.95
N ARG A 362 39.45 32.66 2.43
CA ARG A 362 38.35 31.65 2.46
C ARG A 362 37.46 31.55 3.72
N SER A 363 37.92 31.95 4.90
CA SER A 363 37.06 31.97 6.11
C SER A 363 35.88 32.94 5.96
N LEU A 364 35.97 33.92 5.04
CA LEU A 364 34.88 34.84 4.70
C LEU A 364 33.86 34.24 3.73
N GLU A 365 34.24 33.28 2.88
CA GLU A 365 33.34 32.64 1.90
C GLU A 365 32.18 31.91 2.58
N LEU A 366 32.47 31.12 3.63
CA LEU A 366 31.44 30.36 4.34
C LEU A 366 30.49 31.29 5.13
N ILE A 367 31.04 32.30 5.80
CA ILE A 367 30.26 33.30 6.54
C ILE A 367 29.38 34.10 5.57
N SER A 368 29.93 34.49 4.42
CA SER A 368 29.20 35.23 3.38
C SER A 368 28.09 34.38 2.75
N GLN A 369 28.33 33.10 2.48
CA GLN A 369 27.29 32.19 1.99
C GLN A 369 26.16 31.99 2.99
N ILE A 370 26.47 31.81 4.27
CA ILE A 370 25.47 31.67 5.35
C ILE A 370 24.67 32.97 5.50
N MET A 371 25.34 34.13 5.54
CA MET A 371 24.68 35.43 5.67
C MET A 371 23.80 35.74 4.45
N THR A 372 24.27 35.44 3.24
CA THR A 372 23.51 35.60 2.01
C THR A 372 22.26 34.71 2.01
N GLN A 373 22.38 33.46 2.47
CA GLN A 373 21.25 32.55 2.57
C GLN A 373 20.19 33.05 3.57
N ILE A 374 20.62 33.53 4.75
CA ILE A 374 19.73 34.07 5.78
C ILE A 374 19.00 35.32 5.28
N VAL A 375 19.73 36.28 4.68
CA VAL A 375 19.15 37.52 4.14
C VAL A 375 18.19 37.24 2.98
N THR A 376 18.55 36.29 2.09
CA THR A 376 17.69 35.93 0.95
C THR A 376 16.40 35.26 1.42
N LEU A 377 16.47 34.32 2.38
CA LEU A 377 15.27 33.70 2.97
C LEU A 377 14.39 34.74 3.69
N TYR A 378 15.01 35.64 4.46
CA TYR A 378 14.29 36.73 5.13
C TYR A 378 13.48 37.56 4.14
N ASN A 379 14.10 38.01 3.04
CA ASN A 379 13.45 38.81 2.01
C ASN A 379 12.37 38.04 1.23
N LEU A 380 12.54 36.73 1.07
CA LEU A 380 11.58 35.88 0.36
C LEU A 380 10.40 35.43 1.22
N GLY A 381 10.38 35.79 2.51
CA GLY A 381 9.24 35.53 3.38
C GLY A 381 9.36 34.28 4.24
N VAL A 382 10.57 33.94 4.70
CA VAL A 382 10.75 33.07 5.87
C VAL A 382 9.85 33.58 7.00
N LEU A 383 9.29 32.66 7.79
CA LEU A 383 8.52 33.07 8.95
C LEU A 383 9.47 33.42 10.10
N TYR A 384 9.46 34.68 10.51
CA TYR A 384 9.94 35.09 11.83
C TYR A 384 8.73 35.48 12.68
N PRO A 385 8.56 34.90 13.89
CA PRO A 385 7.41 35.18 14.74
C PRO A 385 7.18 36.65 15.06
N ASP A 386 8.23 37.41 15.34
CA ASP A 386 8.13 38.82 15.75
C ASP A 386 7.60 39.70 14.61
N GLN A 387 8.12 39.50 13.38
CA GLN A 387 7.70 40.21 12.17
C GLN A 387 6.23 39.94 11.82
N VAL A 388 5.75 38.73 12.10
CA VAL A 388 4.33 38.41 11.93
C VAL A 388 3.47 39.23 12.90
N MET A 389 3.92 39.41 14.14
CA MET A 389 3.22 40.23 15.13
C MET A 389 3.28 41.73 14.79
N GLU A 390 4.33 42.16 14.07
CA GLU A 390 4.49 43.52 13.56
C GLU A 390 3.68 43.81 12.28
N GLY A 391 2.97 42.82 11.73
CA GLY A 391 2.05 43.01 10.60
C GLY A 391 2.45 42.31 9.30
N GLU A 392 3.57 41.59 9.26
CA GLU A 392 4.03 40.86 8.07
C GLU A 392 3.31 39.50 7.90
N TRP A 393 1.98 39.50 7.97
CA TRP A 393 1.14 38.29 7.96
C TRP A 393 1.26 37.46 6.68
N TRP A 394 1.71 38.07 5.59
CA TRP A 394 1.99 37.38 4.34
C TRP A 394 3.05 36.28 4.51
N ARG A 395 3.94 36.40 5.52
CA ARG A 395 4.93 35.37 5.89
C ARG A 395 4.30 34.04 6.29
N LEU A 396 3.09 34.05 6.84
CA LEU A 396 2.35 32.84 7.20
C LEU A 396 2.07 31.96 5.98
N LEU A 397 1.91 32.57 4.80
CA LEU A 397 1.67 31.86 3.56
C LEU A 397 2.97 31.58 2.80
N THR A 398 3.86 32.57 2.66
CA THR A 398 5.09 32.41 1.86
C THR A 398 6.05 31.39 2.47
N ALA A 399 6.16 31.34 3.80
CA ALA A 399 7.04 30.39 4.48
C ALA A 399 6.68 28.93 4.20
N ALA A 400 5.41 28.63 3.92
CA ALA A 400 4.96 27.29 3.56
C ALA A 400 5.52 26.78 2.22
N PHE A 401 6.04 27.68 1.37
CA PHE A 401 6.61 27.33 0.07
C PHE A 401 8.15 27.36 0.04
N LEU A 402 8.77 27.92 1.07
CA LEU A 402 10.23 27.97 1.20
C LEU A 402 10.77 26.70 1.85
N HIS A 403 11.98 26.29 1.48
CA HIS A 403 12.62 25.10 2.03
C HIS A 403 14.10 25.36 2.29
N ALA A 404 14.59 24.96 3.47
CA ALA A 404 15.98 25.18 3.89
C ALA A 404 17.01 24.28 3.16
N GLY A 405 16.58 23.34 2.31
CA GLY A 405 17.48 22.49 1.52
C GLY A 405 16.74 21.51 0.60
N TRP A 406 17.47 20.93 -0.37
CA TRP A 406 16.92 19.95 -1.31
C TRP A 406 16.30 18.73 -0.64
N PHE A 407 16.90 18.25 0.44
CA PHE A 407 16.34 17.13 1.20
C PHE A 407 15.04 17.51 1.89
N HIS A 408 14.97 18.70 2.49
CA HIS A 408 13.76 19.21 3.14
C HIS A 408 12.62 19.37 2.12
N LEU A 409 12.94 19.87 0.92
CA LEU A 409 11.98 19.88 -0.20
C LEU A 409 11.53 18.46 -0.56
N PHE A 410 12.47 17.53 -0.79
CA PHE A 410 12.16 16.17 -1.19
C PHE A 410 11.23 15.46 -0.18
N SER A 411 11.52 15.56 1.12
CA SER A 411 10.70 14.92 2.15
C SER A 411 9.28 15.50 2.20
N ASN A 412 9.14 16.82 2.07
CA ASN A 412 7.83 17.48 1.98
C ASN A 412 7.08 17.04 0.71
N MET A 413 7.74 17.00 -0.45
CA MET A 413 7.07 16.63 -1.70
C MET A 413 6.66 15.16 -1.71
N LEU A 414 7.46 14.27 -1.11
CA LEU A 414 7.09 12.86 -0.91
C LEU A 414 5.89 12.75 0.04
N GLY A 415 5.90 13.44 1.17
CA GLY A 415 4.79 13.47 2.12
C GLY A 415 3.50 14.01 1.48
N LEU A 416 3.60 15.09 0.70
CA LEU A 416 2.50 15.68 -0.03
C LEU A 416 1.98 14.76 -1.13
N TYR A 417 2.85 14.10 -1.89
CA TYR A 417 2.45 13.12 -2.90
C TYR A 417 1.66 11.95 -2.29
N VAL A 418 2.16 11.38 -1.19
CA VAL A 418 1.53 10.24 -0.52
C VAL A 418 0.22 10.64 0.16
N LEU A 419 0.24 11.65 1.02
CA LEU A 419 -0.94 12.06 1.79
C LEU A 419 -1.96 12.80 0.93
N GLY A 420 -1.51 13.68 0.04
CA GLY A 420 -2.37 14.37 -0.92
C GLY A 420 -3.07 13.39 -1.87
N GLY A 421 -2.36 12.40 -2.40
CA GLY A 421 -2.93 11.35 -3.23
C GLY A 421 -4.01 10.50 -2.54
N ILE A 422 -4.03 10.46 -1.21
CA ILE A 422 -5.07 9.78 -0.42
C ILE A 422 -6.21 10.74 -0.04
N VAL A 423 -5.89 11.93 0.46
CA VAL A 423 -6.87 12.87 1.02
C VAL A 423 -7.64 13.62 -0.06
N GLU A 424 -6.98 14.03 -1.15
CA GLU A 424 -7.62 14.79 -2.24
C GLU A 424 -8.79 14.02 -2.89
N PRO A 425 -8.68 12.71 -3.23
CA PRO A 425 -9.83 11.95 -3.73
C PRO A 425 -10.97 11.78 -2.72
N ILE A 426 -10.68 11.83 -1.41
CA ILE A 426 -11.70 11.70 -0.37
C ILE A 426 -12.50 13.00 -0.19
N LEU A 427 -11.80 14.13 -0.17
CA LEU A 427 -12.42 15.44 0.11
C LEU A 427 -12.89 16.17 -1.16
N GLY A 428 -12.33 15.83 -2.32
CA GLY A 428 -12.47 16.60 -3.55
C GLY A 428 -11.58 17.85 -3.54
N ARG A 429 -11.36 18.42 -4.74
CA ARG A 429 -10.40 19.52 -4.97
C ARG A 429 -10.58 20.72 -4.05
N LEU A 430 -11.80 21.24 -3.94
CA LEU A 430 -12.07 22.48 -3.19
C LEU A 430 -11.80 22.31 -1.68
N ARG A 431 -12.40 21.28 -1.06
CA ARG A 431 -12.24 21.01 0.38
C ARG A 431 -10.80 20.63 0.73
N TYR A 432 -10.13 19.89 -0.16
CA TYR A 432 -8.70 19.60 -0.03
C TYR A 432 -7.85 20.88 -0.06
N THR A 433 -8.08 21.76 -1.03
CA THR A 433 -7.32 23.01 -1.19
C THR A 433 -7.49 23.91 0.02
N ILE A 434 -8.74 24.16 0.43
CA ILE A 434 -9.04 24.98 1.62
C ILE A 434 -8.42 24.36 2.86
N GLY A 435 -8.57 23.03 3.05
CA GLY A 435 -7.99 22.32 4.18
C GLY A 435 -6.47 22.45 4.24
N TYR A 436 -5.77 22.23 3.12
CA TYR A 436 -4.31 22.33 3.04
C TYR A 436 -3.80 23.72 3.42
N PHE A 437 -4.36 24.77 2.82
CA PHE A 437 -3.96 26.15 3.12
C PHE A 437 -4.36 26.58 4.54
N ALA A 438 -5.55 26.21 5.01
CA ALA A 438 -6.00 26.54 6.36
C ALA A 438 -5.12 25.90 7.43
N THR A 439 -4.71 24.63 7.26
CA THR A 439 -3.80 23.98 8.19
C THR A 439 -2.38 24.52 8.09
N GLY A 440 -1.92 24.87 6.88
CA GLY A 440 -0.60 25.48 6.68
C GLY A 440 -0.49 26.84 7.36
N VAL A 441 -1.38 27.78 7.00
CA VAL A 441 -1.43 29.12 7.59
C VAL A 441 -1.72 29.05 9.09
N GLY A 442 -2.70 28.26 9.51
CA GLY A 442 -3.05 28.14 10.93
C GLY A 442 -1.93 27.53 11.79
N SER A 443 -1.16 26.59 11.24
CA SER A 443 0.04 26.06 11.90
C SER A 443 1.09 27.15 12.09
N MET A 444 1.40 27.90 11.03
CA MET A 444 2.33 29.02 11.07
C MET A 444 1.87 30.11 12.05
N THR A 445 0.57 30.41 12.10
CA THR A 445 0.00 31.36 13.06
C THR A 445 0.19 30.88 14.50
N LEU A 446 -0.08 29.59 14.78
CA LEU A 446 0.08 29.07 16.14
C LEU A 446 1.54 29.05 16.57
N VAL A 447 2.47 28.73 15.67
CA VAL A 447 3.91 28.84 15.93
C VAL A 447 4.29 30.29 16.26
N SER A 448 3.85 31.27 15.47
CA SER A 448 4.13 32.69 15.75
C SER A 448 3.61 33.12 17.12
N ILE A 449 2.40 32.74 17.49
CA ILE A 449 1.81 33.06 18.80
C ILE A 449 2.59 32.39 19.94
N LEU A 450 2.87 31.09 19.82
CA LEU A 450 3.58 30.34 20.86
C LEU A 450 5.01 30.84 21.08
N ALA A 451 5.71 31.23 20.00
CA ALA A 451 7.06 31.78 20.09
C ALA A 451 7.05 33.16 20.77
N ASN A 452 6.11 34.04 20.42
CA ASN A 452 5.96 35.35 21.07
C ASN A 452 5.55 35.26 22.56
N LEU A 453 4.83 34.20 22.93
CA LEU A 453 4.53 33.90 24.34
C LEU A 453 5.71 33.24 25.08
N ASN A 454 6.87 33.08 24.44
CA ASN A 454 8.06 32.40 24.96
C ASN A 454 7.79 30.94 25.40
N LEU A 455 6.77 30.29 24.82
CA LEU A 455 6.43 28.89 25.10
C LEU A 455 7.27 27.91 24.28
N ILE A 456 7.82 28.39 23.17
CA ILE A 456 8.68 27.63 22.25
C ILE A 456 9.87 28.52 21.84
N LYS A 457 10.92 27.95 21.21
CA LYS A 457 12.19 28.65 20.92
C LYS A 457 12.44 28.88 19.43
N GLU A 458 11.45 28.62 18.60
CA GLU A 458 11.54 28.77 17.14
C GLU A 458 11.72 30.25 16.77
N THR A 459 12.85 30.56 16.13
CA THR A 459 13.17 31.91 15.67
C THR A 459 12.92 32.09 14.17
N ALA A 460 13.05 31.03 13.37
CA ALA A 460 12.75 31.04 11.94
C ALA A 460 12.12 29.72 11.49
N VAL A 461 11.07 29.78 10.66
CA VAL A 461 10.34 28.59 10.18
C VAL A 461 10.09 28.66 8.69
N VAL A 462 10.27 27.52 8.01
CA VAL A 462 9.96 27.29 6.60
C VAL A 462 9.42 25.88 6.39
N GLY A 463 8.72 25.70 5.27
CA GLY A 463 8.37 24.40 4.75
C GLY A 463 6.87 24.12 4.76
N ALA A 464 6.45 23.25 3.86
CA ALA A 464 5.06 22.84 3.71
C ALA A 464 4.59 21.86 4.82
N SER A 465 5.45 21.51 5.77
CA SER A 465 5.28 20.35 6.64
C SER A 465 4.10 20.50 7.61
N GLY A 466 3.82 21.70 8.11
CA GLY A 466 2.61 21.97 8.91
C GLY A 466 1.32 21.69 8.13
N ALA A 467 1.26 22.06 6.84
CA ALA A 467 0.13 21.76 5.97
C ALA A 467 0.00 20.25 5.69
N ILE A 468 1.13 19.56 5.48
CA ILE A 468 1.17 18.11 5.25
C ILE A 468 0.73 17.35 6.52
N MET A 469 1.15 17.78 7.69
CA MET A 469 0.67 17.24 8.98
C MET A 469 -0.82 17.52 9.17
N GLY A 470 -1.33 18.65 8.67
CA GLY A 470 -2.76 18.91 8.55
C GLY A 470 -3.51 17.88 7.69
N LEU A 471 -2.93 17.46 6.56
CA LEU A 471 -3.50 16.37 5.76
C LEU A 471 -3.53 15.05 6.55
N LEU A 472 -2.47 14.74 7.30
CA LEU A 472 -2.40 13.56 8.17
C LEU A 472 -3.49 13.60 9.27
N GLY A 473 -3.71 14.78 9.86
CA GLY A 473 -4.76 15.01 10.86
C GLY A 473 -6.16 14.82 10.28
N MET A 474 -6.44 15.41 9.12
CA MET A 474 -7.71 15.21 8.40
C MET A 474 -7.95 13.73 8.10
N MET A 475 -6.92 13.02 7.64
CA MET A 475 -6.98 11.59 7.37
C MET A 475 -7.30 10.78 8.64
N GLY A 476 -6.69 11.12 9.78
CA GLY A 476 -7.00 10.54 11.09
C GLY A 476 -8.47 10.72 11.47
N ALA A 477 -9.01 11.94 11.36
CA ALA A 477 -10.41 12.23 11.64
C ALA A 477 -11.37 11.45 10.73
N ILE A 478 -11.08 11.38 9.43
CA ILE A 478 -11.88 10.63 8.45
C ILE A 478 -11.96 9.15 8.83
N PHE A 479 -10.82 8.51 9.13
CA PHE A 479 -10.82 7.08 9.47
C PHE A 479 -11.41 6.80 10.85
N LEU A 480 -11.21 7.69 11.83
CA LEU A 480 -11.85 7.58 13.14
C LEU A 480 -13.38 7.61 13.00
N VAL A 481 -13.93 8.62 12.33
CA VAL A 481 -15.39 8.73 12.13
C VAL A 481 -15.95 7.50 11.41
N ARG A 482 -15.24 7.01 10.39
CA ARG A 482 -15.66 5.81 9.64
C ARG A 482 -15.62 4.54 10.48
N TRP A 483 -14.60 4.38 11.31
CA TRP A 483 -14.50 3.24 12.21
C TRP A 483 -15.62 3.26 13.25
N LEU A 484 -15.84 4.40 13.91
CA LEU A 484 -16.87 4.54 14.95
C LEU A 484 -18.29 4.36 14.40
N ARG A 485 -18.60 4.91 13.22
CA ARG A 485 -19.96 4.85 12.64
C ARG A 485 -20.29 3.55 11.92
N HIS A 486 -19.31 2.96 11.21
CA HIS A 486 -19.58 1.82 10.32
C HIS A 486 -18.88 0.53 10.75
N LYS A 487 -18.18 0.53 11.89
CA LYS A 487 -17.36 -0.60 12.38
C LYS A 487 -16.44 -1.19 11.30
N ALA A 488 -15.99 -0.36 10.36
CA ALA A 488 -15.23 -0.79 9.20
C ALA A 488 -13.80 -1.21 9.62
N ALA A 489 -13.50 -2.50 9.55
CA ALA A 489 -12.19 -3.05 9.92
C ALA A 489 -11.02 -2.38 9.17
N ILE A 490 -11.21 -2.05 7.89
CA ILE A 490 -10.22 -1.35 7.05
C ILE A 490 -9.96 0.07 7.60
N ALA A 491 -10.99 0.77 8.08
CA ALA A 491 -10.82 2.11 8.65
C ALA A 491 -10.03 2.04 9.96
N ALA A 492 -10.28 1.04 10.81
CA ALA A 492 -9.51 0.82 12.03
C ALA A 492 -8.03 0.52 11.72
N GLN A 493 -7.75 -0.31 10.71
CA GLN A 493 -6.37 -0.60 10.30
C GLN A 493 -5.65 0.65 9.76
N ARG A 494 -6.32 1.45 8.93
CA ARG A 494 -5.74 2.70 8.42
C ARG A 494 -5.52 3.75 9.52
N LEU A 495 -6.44 3.82 10.49
CA LEU A 495 -6.27 4.69 11.66
C LEU A 495 -5.05 4.27 12.50
N LYS A 496 -4.82 2.97 12.70
CA LYS A 496 -3.61 2.47 13.37
C LYS A 496 -2.33 2.92 12.64
N MET A 497 -2.32 2.87 11.30
CA MET A 497 -1.19 3.38 10.52
C MET A 497 -1.01 4.89 10.68
N VAL A 498 -2.09 5.69 10.72
CA VAL A 498 -2.00 7.14 10.98
C VAL A 498 -1.39 7.41 12.34
N VAL A 499 -1.88 6.74 13.40
CA VAL A 499 -1.34 6.86 14.76
C VAL A 499 0.14 6.51 14.79
N LEU A 500 0.53 5.45 14.08
CA LEU A 500 1.93 5.05 13.98
C LEU A 500 2.78 6.14 13.32
N ILE A 501 2.36 6.67 12.18
CA ILE A 501 3.06 7.77 11.48
C ILE A 501 3.19 8.98 12.40
N VAL A 502 2.14 9.35 13.13
CA VAL A 502 2.18 10.45 14.11
C VAL A 502 3.22 10.18 15.19
N VAL A 503 3.20 9.01 15.82
CA VAL A 503 4.18 8.65 16.87
C VAL A 503 5.60 8.75 16.34
N PHE A 504 5.87 8.22 15.15
CA PHE A 504 7.19 8.31 14.54
C PHE A 504 7.61 9.73 14.17
N GLN A 505 6.69 10.52 13.63
CA GLN A 505 6.95 11.92 13.33
C GLN A 505 7.28 12.69 14.62
N THR A 506 6.52 12.48 15.70
CA THR A 506 6.81 13.11 17.00
C THR A 506 8.18 12.69 17.53
N ILE A 507 8.53 11.41 17.46
CA ILE A 507 9.88 10.95 17.86
C ILE A 507 10.95 11.61 17.00
N PHE A 508 10.75 11.68 15.68
CA PHE A 508 11.67 12.34 14.77
C PHE A 508 11.85 13.83 15.10
N ASP A 509 10.76 14.55 15.38
CA ASP A 509 10.77 15.96 15.73
C ASP A 509 11.53 16.22 17.04
N VAL A 510 11.39 15.33 18.03
CA VAL A 510 12.09 15.44 19.31
C VAL A 510 13.59 15.17 19.17
N LEU A 511 13.97 14.23 18.31
CA LEU A 511 15.37 13.80 18.16
C LEU A 511 16.17 14.62 17.15
N THR A 512 15.51 15.41 16.30
CA THR A 512 16.18 16.15 15.21
C THR A 512 16.23 17.64 15.51
N PRO A 513 17.42 18.22 15.76
CA PRO A 513 17.56 19.65 15.95
C PRO A 513 17.03 20.45 14.75
N ASN A 514 16.47 21.63 15.01
CA ASN A 514 15.91 22.55 14.00
C ASN A 514 14.65 22.07 13.26
N VAL A 515 13.96 21.05 13.76
CA VAL A 515 12.62 20.66 13.29
C VAL A 515 11.57 21.29 14.21
N SER A 516 10.59 22.01 13.64
CA SER A 516 9.53 22.62 14.47
C SER A 516 8.46 21.59 14.83
N MET A 517 8.61 20.99 16.01
CA MET A 517 7.59 20.13 16.61
C MET A 517 6.27 20.88 16.80
N ALA A 518 6.32 22.16 17.20
CA ALA A 518 5.13 23.00 17.35
C ALA A 518 4.39 23.16 16.01
N GLY A 519 5.10 23.37 14.90
CA GLY A 519 4.53 23.40 13.55
C GLY A 519 3.83 22.09 13.19
N HIS A 520 4.48 20.95 13.40
CA HIS A 520 3.89 19.66 13.05
C HIS A 520 2.66 19.30 13.90
N LEU A 521 2.72 19.49 15.22
CA LEU A 521 1.61 19.17 16.12
C LEU A 521 0.42 20.13 15.91
N SER A 522 0.68 21.42 15.70
CA SER A 522 -0.37 22.40 15.39
C SER A 522 -1.08 22.09 14.08
N GLY A 523 -0.32 21.79 13.02
CA GLY A 523 -0.85 21.36 11.74
C GLY A 523 -1.72 20.10 11.89
N LEU A 524 -1.20 19.07 12.55
CA LEU A 524 -1.91 17.82 12.83
C LEU A 524 -3.24 18.06 13.57
N GLY A 525 -3.21 18.85 14.65
CA GLY A 525 -4.38 19.16 15.47
C GLY A 525 -5.45 19.94 14.69
N LEU A 526 -5.05 21.01 13.98
CA LEU A 526 -5.95 21.80 13.14
C LEU A 526 -6.56 20.95 12.02
N GLY A 527 -5.75 20.11 11.37
CA GLY A 527 -6.21 19.19 10.35
C GLY A 527 -7.23 18.18 10.89
N PHE A 528 -6.98 17.63 12.07
CA PHE A 528 -7.91 16.71 12.72
C PHE A 528 -9.26 17.40 13.02
N ALA A 529 -9.24 18.62 13.56
CA ALA A 529 -10.44 19.41 13.80
C ALA A 529 -11.22 19.71 12.51
N ILE A 530 -10.54 20.19 11.46
CA ILE A 530 -11.15 20.45 10.15
C ILE A 530 -11.75 19.16 9.58
N GLY A 531 -11.04 18.03 9.67
CA GLY A 531 -11.52 16.73 9.22
C GLY A 531 -12.81 16.29 9.92
N LEU A 532 -12.94 16.54 11.22
CA LEU A 532 -14.18 16.27 11.96
C LEU A 532 -15.35 17.13 11.45
N VAL A 533 -15.11 18.41 11.16
CA VAL A 533 -16.13 19.33 10.62
C VAL A 533 -16.57 18.89 9.22
N LEU A 534 -15.62 18.62 8.32
CA LEU A 534 -15.90 18.18 6.96
C LEU A 534 -16.69 16.86 6.93
N MET A 535 -16.40 15.94 7.85
CA MET A 535 -17.15 14.69 7.94
C MET A 535 -18.61 14.89 8.36
N ARG A 536 -18.94 15.93 9.13
CA ARG A 536 -20.33 16.28 9.49
C ARG A 536 -21.12 16.84 8.30
N THR A 537 -20.52 17.71 7.50
CA THR A 537 -21.19 18.31 6.32
C THR A 537 -21.40 17.29 5.21
N ILE A 538 -20.41 16.42 4.97
CA ILE A 538 -20.53 15.28 4.02
C ILE A 538 -21.66 14.31 4.42
N THR A 539 -21.94 14.16 5.73
CA THR A 539 -23.07 13.30 6.16
C THR A 539 -24.43 13.98 6.06
N ARG A 540 -24.51 15.31 6.24
CA ARG A 540 -25.78 16.06 6.07
C ARG A 540 -26.22 16.16 4.61
N GLU A 541 -25.31 16.44 3.68
CA GLU A 541 -25.62 16.47 2.23
C GLU A 541 -26.17 15.12 1.72
N LYS A 542 -25.85 14.01 2.40
CA LYS A 542 -26.34 12.66 2.09
C LYS A 542 -27.63 12.25 2.82
N ALA A 543 -28.08 13.04 3.79
CA ALA A 543 -29.34 12.80 4.49
C ALA A 543 -30.51 13.58 3.86
N ILE A 544 -30.18 14.61 3.07
CA ILE A 544 -31.14 15.51 2.40
C ILE A 544 -31.35 15.12 0.92
N ALA A 545 -30.49 14.26 0.37
CA ALA A 545 -30.56 13.71 -0.99
C ALA A 545 -30.59 12.19 -0.96
#